data_AF-A0A961NNG0-F1
#
_entry.id   AF-A0A961NNG0-F1
#
_cell.length_a   1.000
_cell.length_b   1.000
_cell.length_c   1.000
_cell.angle_alpha   90.00
_cell.angle_beta   90.00
_cell.angle_gamma   90.00
#
_symmetry.space_group_name_H-M   'P 1'
#
loop_
_entity.id
_entity.type
_entity.pdbx_description
1 polymer ?
#
loop_
_entity_poly.entity_id
_entity_poly.type
_entity_poly.pdbx_seq_one_letter_code
_entity_poly.pdbx_strand_id
1 'polypeptide(L)'
;MKSNITKSTLANRLLRYLERQAGKRINITELRSGFEPARRAVKTKGRKGRKHEPINKPTGETLDELLLELRELGMIESISRSIQATQPFLARGRISFSPSGLAFVAVRGARPAARDVFIGPRDVNGALPGDDVLVRLRDRTRDRFEGVVVDILERARNEYRMRILSAPDRGMAVGEILDVNARLPACVDVSRISADTRNQIKPDTVVIVHMSGDTVRYRGSFMKAAFFVRFESDTDLDPDFARILMKYKLSLG
;
A
#
# COMPACT_ATOMS: atom_id res chain seq x y z
N MET A 1 17.47 -16.51 -16.07
CA MET A 1 16.25 -16.55 -15.24
C MET A 1 15.04 -16.51 -16.17
N LYS A 2 14.27 -17.59 -16.25
CA LYS A 2 13.09 -17.65 -17.14
C LYS A 2 12.02 -16.70 -16.60
N SER A 3 11.61 -15.71 -17.40
CA SER A 3 10.46 -14.87 -17.11
C SER A 3 9.23 -15.75 -17.11
N ASN A 4 8.66 -15.98 -15.92
CA ASN A 4 7.33 -16.56 -15.82
C ASN A 4 6.35 -15.54 -16.42
N ILE A 5 5.97 -15.77 -17.68
CA ILE A 5 4.83 -15.11 -18.32
C ILE A 5 3.60 -15.54 -17.51
N THR A 6 3.22 -14.73 -16.53
CA THR A 6 2.03 -14.94 -15.73
C THR A 6 0.85 -14.93 -16.68
N LYS A 7 0.15 -16.07 -16.81
CA LYS A 7 -1.15 -16.12 -17.49
C LYS A 7 -2.04 -15.05 -16.85
N SER A 8 -2.55 -14.13 -17.65
CA SER A 8 -3.42 -13.06 -17.16
C SER A 8 -4.66 -13.64 -16.50
N THR A 9 -4.89 -13.31 -15.22
CA THR A 9 -6.09 -13.67 -14.46
C THR A 9 -7.34 -12.97 -15.03
N LEU A 10 -8.54 -13.44 -14.66
CA LEU A 10 -9.79 -12.79 -15.01
C LEU A 10 -9.82 -11.35 -14.49
N ALA A 11 -9.47 -11.15 -13.22
CA ALA A 11 -9.37 -9.84 -12.57
C ALA A 11 -8.43 -8.90 -13.34
N ASN A 12 -7.20 -9.33 -13.64
CA ASN A 12 -6.24 -8.52 -14.37
C ASN A 12 -6.73 -8.13 -15.79
N ARG A 13 -7.45 -9.03 -16.49
CA ARG A 13 -8.08 -8.70 -17.78
C ARG A 13 -9.19 -7.67 -17.62
N LEU A 14 -10.04 -7.83 -16.61
CA LEU A 14 -11.16 -6.94 -16.36
C LEU A 14 -10.68 -5.53 -16.01
N LEU A 15 -9.74 -5.41 -15.08
CA LEU A 15 -9.16 -4.14 -14.66
C LEU A 15 -8.57 -3.38 -15.86
N ARG A 16 -7.77 -4.05 -16.71
CA ARG A 16 -7.21 -3.44 -17.93
C ARG A 16 -8.25 -3.07 -18.98
N TYR A 17 -9.38 -3.77 -19.02
CA TYR A 17 -10.49 -3.40 -19.90
C TYR A 17 -11.19 -2.14 -19.36
N LEU A 18 -11.54 -2.12 -18.07
CA LEU A 18 -12.21 -0.98 -17.42
C LEU A 18 -11.34 0.27 -17.46
N GLU A 19 -10.04 0.16 -17.23
CA GLU A 19 -9.09 1.28 -17.33
C GLU A 19 -9.11 1.91 -18.73
N ARG A 20 -9.13 1.10 -19.79
CA ARG A 20 -9.22 1.58 -21.19
C ARG A 20 -10.58 2.17 -21.55
N GLN A 21 -11.62 1.80 -20.83
CA GLN A 21 -12.99 2.28 -21.03
C GLN A 21 -13.44 3.25 -19.90
N ALA A 22 -12.49 3.80 -19.15
CA ALA A 22 -12.76 4.73 -18.04
C ALA A 22 -13.72 5.84 -18.47
N GLY A 23 -14.74 6.10 -17.66
CA GLY A 23 -15.78 7.11 -17.90
C GLY A 23 -16.81 6.76 -18.99
N LYS A 24 -16.62 5.69 -19.75
CA LYS A 24 -17.60 5.25 -20.76
C LYS A 24 -18.66 4.34 -20.16
N ARG A 25 -19.86 4.38 -20.72
CA ARG A 25 -20.93 3.41 -20.43
C ARG A 25 -20.64 2.09 -21.14
N ILE A 26 -20.64 1.00 -20.38
CA ILE A 26 -20.35 -0.35 -20.84
C ILE A 26 -21.57 -1.22 -20.58
N ASN A 27 -22.15 -1.82 -21.62
CA ASN A 27 -23.29 -2.72 -21.45
C ASN A 27 -22.88 -4.00 -20.71
N ILE A 28 -23.63 -4.38 -19.67
CA ILE A 28 -23.25 -5.52 -18.81
C ILE A 28 -23.36 -6.87 -19.53
N THR A 29 -24.31 -7.01 -20.46
CA THR A 29 -24.51 -8.24 -21.24
C THR A 29 -23.35 -8.44 -22.21
N GLU A 30 -22.93 -7.37 -22.88
CA GLU A 30 -21.75 -7.39 -23.76
C GLU A 30 -20.47 -7.71 -22.98
N LEU A 31 -20.28 -7.04 -21.82
CA LEU A 31 -19.14 -7.32 -20.96
C LEU A 31 -19.08 -8.80 -20.54
N ARG A 32 -20.20 -9.37 -20.08
CA ARG A 32 -20.29 -10.79 -19.72
C ARG A 32 -19.91 -11.68 -20.90
N SER A 33 -20.48 -11.43 -22.08
CA SER A 33 -20.19 -12.23 -23.28
C SER A 33 -18.70 -12.22 -23.68
N GLY A 34 -17.97 -11.12 -23.44
CA GLY A 34 -16.54 -11.00 -23.76
C GLY A 34 -15.60 -11.61 -22.71
N PHE A 35 -16.10 -11.93 -21.53
CA PHE A 35 -15.32 -12.41 -20.38
C PHE A 35 -15.65 -13.83 -19.93
N GLU A 36 -16.80 -14.37 -20.33
CA GLU A 36 -17.08 -15.80 -20.19
C GLU A 36 -16.17 -16.65 -21.11
N PRO A 37 -15.62 -17.78 -20.64
CA PRO A 37 -14.96 -18.72 -21.53
C PRO A 37 -15.99 -19.26 -22.51
N ALA A 38 -15.68 -19.24 -23.81
CA ALA A 38 -16.47 -19.93 -24.83
C ALA A 38 -16.74 -21.35 -24.32
N ARG A 39 -18.02 -21.72 -24.16
CA ARG A 39 -18.43 -23.05 -23.68
C ARG A 39 -17.77 -24.11 -24.54
N ARG A 40 -16.62 -24.64 -24.11
CA ARG A 40 -16.06 -25.84 -24.70
C ARG A 40 -17.02 -26.95 -24.32
N ALA A 41 -17.73 -27.50 -25.31
CA ALA A 41 -18.48 -28.73 -25.14
C ALA A 41 -17.53 -29.80 -24.62
N VAL A 42 -17.56 -30.05 -23.30
CA VAL A 42 -16.81 -31.14 -22.70
C VAL A 42 -17.52 -32.42 -23.12
N LYS A 43 -16.99 -33.09 -24.15
CA LYS A 43 -17.34 -34.48 -24.44
C LYS A 43 -16.84 -35.33 -23.26
N THR A 44 -17.74 -35.71 -22.37
CA THR A 44 -17.47 -36.62 -21.25
C THR A 44 -17.13 -38.00 -21.82
N LYS A 45 -15.85 -38.34 -21.97
CA LYS A 45 -15.41 -39.73 -22.07
C LYS A 45 -15.09 -40.21 -20.66
N GLY A 46 -15.85 -41.19 -20.20
CA GLY A 46 -15.73 -41.76 -18.87
C GLY A 46 -14.35 -42.37 -18.61
N ARG A 47 -13.80 -42.07 -17.43
CA ARG A 47 -12.80 -42.92 -16.77
C ARG A 47 -12.94 -42.72 -15.26
N LYS A 48 -13.43 -43.76 -14.58
CA LYS A 48 -13.44 -43.87 -13.11
C LYS A 48 -12.00 -43.97 -12.61
N GLY A 49 -11.55 -43.00 -11.83
CA GLY A 49 -10.28 -43.02 -11.10
C GLY A 49 -10.43 -42.16 -9.86
N ARG A 50 -10.05 -42.71 -8.69
CA ARG A 50 -10.12 -42.07 -7.37
C ARG A 50 -9.45 -40.69 -7.41
N LYS A 51 -10.20 -39.63 -7.09
CA LYS A 51 -9.67 -38.27 -7.01
C LYS A 51 -9.00 -38.07 -5.65
N HIS A 52 -7.67 -38.04 -5.64
CA HIS A 52 -6.96 -37.25 -4.64
C HIS A 52 -7.24 -35.79 -4.98
N GLU A 53 -7.96 -35.08 -4.12
CA GLU A 53 -8.30 -33.68 -4.34
C GLU A 53 -7.07 -32.81 -3.99
N PRO A 54 -6.47 -32.08 -4.95
CA PRO A 54 -5.38 -31.18 -4.62
C PRO A 54 -5.91 -30.01 -3.79
N ILE A 55 -5.23 -29.73 -2.66
CA ILE A 55 -5.57 -28.72 -1.64
C ILE A 55 -5.44 -27.25 -2.15
N ASN A 56 -5.14 -27.02 -3.42
CA ASN A 56 -5.16 -25.68 -4.03
C ASN A 56 -6.02 -25.69 -5.30
N LYS A 57 -7.34 -25.57 -5.14
CA LYS A 57 -8.19 -25.05 -6.21
C LYS A 57 -8.05 -23.52 -6.21
N PRO A 58 -7.73 -22.86 -7.34
CA PRO A 58 -7.98 -21.44 -7.45
C PRO A 58 -9.48 -21.27 -7.22
N THR A 59 -9.87 -20.56 -6.17
CA THR A 59 -11.23 -20.02 -6.05
C THR A 59 -11.48 -19.28 -7.35
N GLY A 60 -12.31 -19.86 -8.21
CA GLY A 60 -12.60 -19.29 -9.52
C GLY A 60 -13.46 -18.06 -9.30
N GLU A 61 -12.82 -16.91 -9.09
CA GLU A 61 -13.48 -15.62 -9.01
C GLU A 61 -14.36 -15.45 -10.25
N THR A 62 -15.66 -15.26 -10.04
CA THR A 62 -16.58 -15.01 -11.15
C THR A 62 -16.53 -13.55 -11.56
N LEU A 63 -16.91 -13.26 -12.81
CA LEU A 63 -17.00 -11.86 -13.26
C LEU A 63 -17.95 -11.04 -12.40
N ASP A 64 -19.08 -11.63 -11.97
CA ASP A 64 -20.08 -10.93 -11.18
C ASP A 64 -19.58 -10.59 -9.76
N GLU A 65 -18.80 -11.47 -9.14
CA GLU A 65 -18.11 -11.20 -7.87
C GLU A 65 -17.13 -10.03 -8.01
N LEU A 66 -16.29 -10.04 -9.07
CA LEU A 66 -15.34 -8.96 -9.33
C LEU A 66 -16.05 -7.62 -9.55
N LEU A 67 -17.16 -7.61 -10.31
CA LEU A 67 -17.96 -6.41 -10.52
C LEU A 67 -18.66 -5.94 -9.25
N LEU A 68 -19.07 -6.85 -8.37
CA LEU A 68 -19.62 -6.50 -7.07
C LEU A 68 -18.56 -5.79 -6.22
N GLU A 69 -17.39 -6.39 -6.05
CA GLU A 69 -16.31 -5.81 -5.25
C GLU A 69 -15.79 -4.48 -5.80
N LEU A 70 -15.66 -4.36 -7.13
CA LEU A 70 -15.30 -3.07 -7.75
C LEU A 70 -16.33 -1.98 -7.50
N ARG A 71 -17.61 -2.34 -7.42
CA ARG A 71 -18.69 -1.40 -7.06
C ARG A 71 -18.63 -1.04 -5.58
N GLU A 72 -18.33 -2.00 -4.72
CA GLU A 72 -18.13 -1.75 -3.29
C GLU A 72 -16.93 -0.85 -3.03
N LEU A 73 -15.85 -0.99 -3.80
CA LEU A 73 -14.70 -0.08 -3.79
C LEU A 73 -14.99 1.29 -4.40
N GLY A 74 -16.15 1.50 -5.04
CA GLY A 74 -16.48 2.75 -5.73
C GLY A 74 -15.73 2.95 -7.06
N MET A 75 -15.13 1.90 -7.61
CA MET A 75 -14.39 1.95 -8.88
C MET A 75 -15.30 1.86 -10.11
N ILE A 76 -16.50 1.32 -9.94
CA ILE A 76 -17.54 1.29 -10.98
C ILE A 76 -18.91 1.64 -10.38
N GLU A 77 -19.77 2.23 -11.19
CA GLU A 77 -21.16 2.49 -10.86
C GLU A 77 -22.10 1.76 -11.81
N SER A 78 -23.30 1.40 -11.32
CA SER A 78 -24.36 0.81 -12.15
C SER A 78 -25.28 1.89 -12.71
N ILE A 79 -25.51 1.86 -14.01
CA ILE A 79 -26.42 2.76 -14.73
C ILE A 79 -27.36 1.91 -15.59
N SER A 80 -28.54 1.57 -15.06
CA SER A 80 -29.49 0.67 -15.71
C SER A 80 -28.84 -0.67 -16.09
N ARG A 81 -28.81 -1.04 -17.38
CA ARG A 81 -28.14 -2.24 -17.91
C ARG A 81 -26.66 -2.03 -18.25
N SER A 82 -26.08 -0.92 -17.83
CA SER A 82 -24.68 -0.58 -18.07
C SER A 82 -23.93 -0.39 -16.76
N ILE A 83 -22.60 -0.45 -16.84
CA ILE A 83 -21.69 0.02 -15.81
C ILE A 83 -20.86 1.18 -16.36
N GLN A 84 -20.34 2.01 -15.47
CA GLN A 84 -19.37 3.05 -15.82
C GLN A 84 -18.22 3.00 -14.83
N ALA A 85 -16.99 2.89 -15.34
CA ALA A 85 -15.79 2.94 -14.53
C ALA A 85 -15.41 4.39 -14.20
N THR A 86 -14.78 4.61 -13.06
CA THR A 86 -14.23 5.93 -12.70
C THR A 86 -13.25 6.45 -13.75
N GLN A 87 -13.18 7.77 -13.89
CA GLN A 87 -12.23 8.44 -14.77
C GLN A 87 -11.50 9.55 -14.01
N PRO A 88 -10.17 9.43 -13.77
CA PRO A 88 -9.32 8.28 -14.11
C PRO A 88 -9.68 7.02 -13.31
N PHE A 89 -9.34 5.84 -13.83
CA PHE A 89 -9.60 4.55 -13.16
C PHE A 89 -8.54 4.27 -12.08
N LEU A 90 -8.50 5.13 -11.07
CA LEU A 90 -7.55 5.09 -9.96
C LEU A 90 -8.30 5.23 -8.63
N ALA A 91 -7.94 4.41 -7.66
CA ALA A 91 -8.52 4.44 -6.33
C ALA A 91 -7.78 5.46 -5.46
N ARG A 92 -8.46 6.50 -4.99
CA ARG A 92 -7.94 7.39 -3.95
C ARG A 92 -8.26 6.78 -2.60
N GLY A 93 -7.28 6.71 -1.69
CA GLY A 93 -7.51 6.15 -0.36
C GLY A 93 -6.42 6.48 0.62
N ARG A 94 -6.61 6.04 1.87
CA ARG A 94 -5.64 6.22 2.94
C ARG A 94 -4.86 4.93 3.17
N ILE A 95 -3.53 5.01 3.13
CA ILE A 95 -2.67 3.85 3.36
C ILE A 95 -2.46 3.60 4.87
N SER A 96 -2.47 2.34 5.26
CA SER A 96 -2.15 1.87 6.60
C SER A 96 -1.23 0.66 6.53
N PHE A 97 -0.55 0.38 7.63
CA PHE A 97 0.39 -0.73 7.73
C PHE A 97 0.00 -1.58 8.94
N SER A 98 -0.03 -2.89 8.76
CA SER A 98 -0.16 -3.82 9.88
C SER A 98 1.10 -3.79 10.76
N PRO A 99 1.03 -4.31 12.00
CA PRO A 99 2.23 -4.50 12.83
C PRO A 99 3.33 -5.34 12.15
N SER A 100 2.95 -6.24 11.23
CA SER A 100 3.87 -7.04 10.42
C SER A 100 4.42 -6.32 9.18
N GLY A 101 4.03 -5.06 8.94
CA GLY A 101 4.52 -4.25 7.82
C GLY A 101 3.80 -4.47 6.48
N LEU A 102 2.67 -5.18 6.47
CA LEU A 102 1.84 -5.33 5.27
C LEU A 102 1.03 -4.05 5.06
N ALA A 103 1.02 -3.54 3.83
CA ALA A 103 0.35 -2.30 3.50
C ALA A 103 -1.05 -2.53 2.91
N PHE A 104 -2.00 -1.71 3.33
CA PHE A 104 -3.40 -1.74 2.89
C PHE A 104 -3.91 -0.33 2.64
N VAL A 105 -4.76 -0.16 1.63
CA VAL A 105 -5.39 1.12 1.31
C VAL A 105 -6.89 1.02 1.47
N ALA A 106 -7.42 1.80 2.42
CA ALA A 106 -8.84 2.01 2.57
C ALA A 106 -9.30 3.04 1.53
N VAL A 107 -10.07 2.60 0.55
CA VAL A 107 -10.50 3.44 -0.58
C VAL A 107 -11.57 4.42 -0.12
N ARG A 108 -11.41 5.69 -0.49
CA ARG A 108 -12.34 6.76 -0.11
C ARG A 108 -13.66 6.57 -0.86
N GLY A 109 -14.77 6.62 -0.12
CA GLY A 109 -16.11 6.41 -0.67
C GLY A 109 -16.46 4.94 -0.91
N ALA A 110 -15.57 4.01 -0.55
CA ALA A 110 -15.90 2.59 -0.56
C ALA A 110 -17.00 2.29 0.47
N ARG A 111 -17.84 1.30 0.15
CA ARG A 111 -18.89 0.83 1.04
C ARG A 111 -18.28 0.13 2.27
N PRO A 112 -18.97 0.08 3.42
CA PRO A 112 -18.44 -0.59 4.62
C PRO A 112 -18.08 -2.07 4.44
N ALA A 113 -18.70 -2.77 3.49
CA ALA A 113 -18.39 -4.16 3.17
C ALA A 113 -17.13 -4.33 2.30
N ALA A 114 -16.64 -3.24 1.70
CA ALA A 114 -15.47 -3.28 0.83
C ALA A 114 -14.22 -3.62 1.64
N ARG A 115 -13.41 -4.52 1.11
CA ARG A 115 -12.12 -4.87 1.69
C ARG A 115 -11.04 -3.90 1.23
N ASP A 116 -10.11 -3.57 2.12
CA ASP A 116 -8.96 -2.75 1.77
C ASP A 116 -8.11 -3.40 0.67
N VAL A 117 -7.58 -2.54 -0.20
CA VAL A 117 -6.70 -2.94 -1.29
C VAL A 117 -5.33 -3.30 -0.71
N PHE A 118 -4.83 -4.50 -1.00
CA PHE A 118 -3.50 -4.91 -0.59
C PHE A 118 -2.43 -4.26 -1.46
N ILE A 119 -1.40 -3.72 -0.81
CA ILE A 119 -0.24 -3.15 -1.49
C ILE A 119 0.99 -3.99 -1.15
N GLY A 120 1.53 -4.67 -2.18
CA GLY A 120 2.75 -5.46 -2.03
C GLY A 120 3.94 -4.59 -1.62
N PRO A 121 4.95 -5.13 -0.89
CA PRO A 121 6.09 -4.34 -0.40
C PRO A 121 6.86 -3.55 -1.48
N ARG A 122 6.89 -4.08 -2.71
CA ARG A 122 7.57 -3.44 -3.86
C ARG A 122 6.75 -2.33 -4.52
N ASP A 123 5.51 -2.15 -4.09
CA ASP A 123 4.52 -1.32 -4.76
C ASP A 123 3.92 -0.25 -3.85
N VAL A 124 4.46 -0.16 -2.62
CA VAL A 124 4.20 0.93 -1.68
C VAL A 124 4.77 2.26 -2.20
N ASN A 125 5.81 2.20 -3.04
CA ASN A 125 6.41 3.35 -3.72
C ASN A 125 6.66 4.57 -2.80
N GLY A 126 7.26 4.31 -1.65
CA GLY A 126 7.65 5.36 -0.70
C GLY A 126 6.51 5.93 0.14
N ALA A 127 5.29 5.41 0.02
CA ALA A 127 4.20 5.78 0.92
C ALA A 127 4.51 5.38 2.37
N LEU A 128 4.09 6.23 3.30
CA LEU A 128 4.26 6.07 4.74
C LEU A 128 2.89 5.87 5.42
N PRO A 129 2.84 5.31 6.62
CA PRO A 129 1.58 5.08 7.32
C PRO A 129 0.75 6.37 7.45
N GLY A 130 -0.50 6.30 6.99
CA GLY A 130 -1.48 7.38 7.07
C GLY A 130 -1.51 8.34 5.89
N ASP A 131 -0.63 8.17 4.89
CA ASP A 131 -0.65 9.00 3.68
C ASP A 131 -1.96 8.84 2.90
N ASP A 132 -2.39 9.93 2.27
CA ASP A 132 -3.40 9.90 1.22
C ASP A 132 -2.71 9.57 -0.09
N VAL A 133 -3.13 8.48 -0.72
CA VAL A 133 -2.47 7.89 -1.89
C VAL A 133 -3.45 7.69 -3.04
N LEU A 134 -2.88 7.66 -4.24
CA LEU A 134 -3.56 7.21 -5.45
C LEU A 134 -3.05 5.81 -5.81
N VAL A 135 -3.96 4.88 -6.06
CA VAL A 135 -3.66 3.46 -6.26
C VAL A 135 -4.22 2.98 -7.58
N ARG A 136 -3.39 2.27 -8.35
CA ARG A 136 -3.83 1.52 -9.53
C ARG A 136 -4.03 0.06 -9.16
N LEU A 137 -5.25 -0.45 -9.31
CA LEU A 137 -5.56 -1.86 -9.11
C LEU A 137 -4.90 -2.69 -10.22
N ARG A 138 -4.36 -3.87 -9.88
CA ARG A 138 -3.59 -4.70 -10.81
C ARG A 138 -4.08 -6.13 -10.94
N ASP A 139 -4.58 -6.70 -9.85
CA ASP A 139 -5.03 -8.09 -9.79
C ASP A 139 -5.95 -8.27 -8.59
N ARG A 140 -6.53 -9.47 -8.46
CA ARG A 140 -7.19 -9.92 -7.24
C ARG A 140 -6.53 -11.22 -6.81
N THR A 141 -6.10 -11.27 -5.55
CA THR A 141 -5.53 -12.48 -4.98
C THR A 141 -6.24 -12.78 -3.67
N ARG A 142 -6.51 -14.07 -3.45
CA ARG A 142 -7.26 -14.56 -2.28
C ARG A 142 -8.64 -13.91 -2.18
N ASP A 143 -8.79 -12.93 -1.31
CA ASP A 143 -10.05 -12.32 -0.87
C ASP A 143 -10.08 -10.81 -1.11
N ARG A 144 -9.10 -10.22 -1.80
CA ARG A 144 -9.02 -8.77 -2.00
C ARG A 144 -8.26 -8.38 -3.27
N PHE A 145 -8.51 -7.16 -3.74
CA PHE A 145 -7.71 -6.57 -4.80
C PHE A 145 -6.30 -6.24 -4.35
N GLU A 146 -5.35 -6.38 -5.27
CA GLU A 146 -3.99 -5.87 -5.14
C GLU A 146 -3.84 -4.58 -5.96
N GLY A 147 -3.03 -3.65 -5.47
CA GLY A 147 -2.81 -2.36 -6.13
C GLY A 147 -1.40 -1.81 -5.95
N VAL A 148 -0.98 -0.92 -6.85
CA VAL A 148 0.30 -0.20 -6.79
C VAL A 148 0.00 1.25 -6.41
N VAL A 149 0.74 1.81 -5.44
CA VAL A 149 0.71 3.25 -5.18
C VAL A 149 1.36 3.96 -6.37
N VAL A 150 0.60 4.79 -7.08
CA VAL A 150 1.11 5.54 -8.24
C VAL A 150 1.44 6.98 -7.89
N ASP A 151 0.83 7.51 -6.82
CA ASP A 151 1.11 8.85 -6.33
C ASP A 151 0.79 8.98 -4.83
N ILE A 152 1.47 9.90 -4.15
CA ILE A 152 1.21 10.28 -2.76
C ILE A 152 0.62 11.69 -2.82
N LEU A 153 -0.70 11.76 -2.68
CA LEU A 153 -1.45 13.01 -2.80
C LEU A 153 -1.19 13.93 -1.60
N GLU A 154 -1.11 13.36 -0.40
CA GLU A 154 -0.76 14.10 0.81
C GLU A 154 -0.04 13.21 1.83
N ARG A 155 1.10 13.68 2.35
CA ARG A 155 1.78 13.06 3.48
C ARG A 155 0.97 13.25 4.76
N ALA A 156 0.79 12.19 5.54
CA ALA A 156 0.08 12.28 6.83
C ALA A 156 0.81 13.22 7.80
N ARG A 157 2.14 13.20 7.76
CA ARG A 157 3.06 14.07 8.51
C ARG A 157 4.45 14.00 7.87
N ASN A 158 5.28 14.98 8.20
CA ASN A 158 6.65 15.08 7.70
C ASN A 158 7.68 14.68 8.77
N GLU A 159 7.38 15.02 10.03
CA GLU A 159 8.27 14.78 11.16
C GLU A 159 7.78 13.63 12.03
N TYR A 160 8.74 12.87 12.53
CA TYR A 160 8.53 11.68 13.33
C TYR A 160 9.55 11.63 14.46
N ARG A 161 9.11 11.13 15.60
CA ARG A 161 10.00 10.71 16.67
C ARG A 161 10.61 9.37 16.34
N MET A 162 11.91 9.30 16.50
CA MET A 162 12.72 8.11 16.29
C MET A 162 13.55 7.85 17.53
N ARG A 163 13.39 6.67 18.13
CA ARG A 163 14.27 6.23 19.21
C ARG A 163 15.48 5.52 18.63
N ILE A 164 16.66 5.99 19.00
CA ILE A 164 17.92 5.41 18.57
C ILE A 164 18.13 4.05 19.26
N LEU A 165 18.42 3.02 18.48
CA LEU A 165 18.60 1.66 18.99
C LEU A 165 20.06 1.33 19.31
N SER A 166 21.00 1.97 18.62
CA SER A 166 22.43 1.75 18.81
C SER A 166 23.21 3.03 18.56
N ALA A 167 24.40 3.11 19.14
CA ALA A 167 25.35 4.17 18.80
C ALA A 167 25.59 4.20 17.27
N PRO A 168 25.81 5.39 16.67
CA PRO A 168 26.08 5.49 15.25
C PRO A 168 27.28 4.66 14.82
N ASP A 169 27.13 3.94 13.72
CA ASP A 169 28.21 3.16 13.11
C ASP A 169 28.29 3.43 11.61
N ARG A 170 29.50 3.62 11.09
CA ARG A 170 29.78 3.98 9.69
C ARG A 170 28.97 5.19 9.21
N GLY A 171 28.82 6.19 10.08
CA GLY A 171 28.06 7.41 9.78
C GLY A 171 26.55 7.23 9.76
N MET A 172 26.01 6.07 10.18
CA MET A 172 24.58 5.80 10.21
C MET A 172 24.09 5.59 11.64
N ALA A 173 23.00 6.25 12.01
CA ALA A 173 22.25 5.95 13.22
C ALA A 173 21.00 5.14 12.85
N VAL A 174 20.74 4.05 13.58
CA VAL A 174 19.57 3.19 13.37
C VAL A 174 18.60 3.35 14.53
N GLY A 175 17.31 3.34 14.23
CA GLY A 175 16.26 3.58 15.21
C GLY A 175 14.90 3.04 14.78
N GLU A 176 13.94 3.17 15.68
CA GLU A 176 12.54 2.80 15.46
C GLU A 176 11.65 4.05 15.52
N ILE A 177 10.75 4.19 14.56
CA ILE A 177 9.76 5.28 14.53
C ILE A 177 8.68 5.01 15.58
N LEU A 178 8.44 5.98 16.46
CA LEU A 178 7.53 5.86 17.60
C LEU A 178 6.09 6.30 17.27
N ASP A 179 5.91 7.08 16.22
CA ASP A 179 4.64 7.78 15.94
C ASP A 179 3.72 7.04 14.96
N VAL A 180 4.02 5.78 14.68
CA VAL A 180 3.25 4.93 13.78
C VAL A 180 2.82 3.64 14.49
N ASN A 181 1.64 3.13 14.14
CA ASN A 181 1.15 1.85 14.67
C ASN A 181 1.68 0.67 13.84
N ALA A 182 2.99 0.66 13.58
CA ALA A 182 3.69 -0.37 12.84
C ALA A 182 5.17 -0.36 13.23
N ARG A 183 5.83 -1.52 13.20
CA ARG A 183 7.29 -1.57 13.34
C ARG A 183 7.93 -0.99 12.10
N LEU A 184 8.42 0.23 12.21
CA LEU A 184 9.02 0.95 11.10
C LEU A 184 10.47 1.31 11.45
N PRO A 185 11.44 0.44 11.11
CA PRO A 185 12.85 0.74 11.31
C PRO A 185 13.30 1.81 10.33
N ALA A 186 14.07 2.76 10.83
CA ALA A 186 14.62 3.86 10.05
C ALA A 186 16.13 3.99 10.27
N CYS A 187 16.80 4.60 9.30
CA CYS A 187 18.20 4.94 9.37
C CYS A 187 18.39 6.42 9.03
N VAL A 188 19.28 7.07 9.78
CA VAL A 188 19.67 8.46 9.58
C VAL A 188 21.14 8.51 9.22
N ASP A 189 21.46 9.19 8.13
CA ASP A 189 22.85 9.54 7.81
C ASP A 189 23.28 10.70 8.71
N VAL A 190 24.14 10.38 9.69
CA VAL A 190 24.71 11.33 10.63
C VAL A 190 26.13 11.75 10.24
N SER A 191 26.63 11.31 9.08
CA SER A 191 27.93 11.74 8.57
C SER A 191 27.95 13.23 8.20
N ARG A 192 26.77 13.79 7.89
CA ARG A 192 26.58 15.18 7.43
C ARG A 192 26.23 16.18 8.54
N ILE A 193 25.98 15.72 9.76
CA ILE A 193 25.73 16.59 10.92
C ILE A 193 27.02 16.84 11.71
N SER A 194 27.04 17.90 12.53
CA SER A 194 28.21 18.30 13.32
C SER A 194 28.68 17.19 14.27
N ALA A 195 29.97 17.20 14.62
CA ALA A 195 30.54 16.23 15.55
C ALA A 195 29.86 16.28 16.92
N ASP A 196 29.56 17.48 17.42
CA ASP A 196 28.90 17.68 18.71
C ASP A 196 27.49 17.09 18.74
N THR A 197 26.69 17.31 17.67
CA THR A 197 25.37 16.71 17.54
C THR A 197 25.49 15.19 17.41
N ARG A 198 26.44 14.68 16.61
CA ARG A 198 26.66 13.24 16.46
C ARG A 198 27.03 12.55 17.77
N ASN A 199 27.87 13.18 18.60
CA ASN A 199 28.31 12.65 19.89
C ASN A 199 27.19 12.53 20.93
N GLN A 200 26.11 13.31 20.75
CA GLN A 200 24.91 13.24 21.58
C GLN A 200 23.95 12.12 21.17
N ILE A 201 24.05 11.60 19.94
CA ILE A 201 23.21 10.50 19.45
C ILE A 201 23.68 9.18 20.09
N LYS A 202 22.99 8.75 21.14
CA LYS A 202 23.26 7.53 21.91
C LYS A 202 22.05 6.60 21.91
N PRO A 203 22.20 5.31 22.26
CA PRO A 203 21.07 4.43 22.47
C PRO A 203 20.00 5.07 23.37
N ASP A 204 18.73 4.82 23.05
CA ASP A 204 17.53 5.34 23.69
C ASP A 204 17.30 6.86 23.61
N THR A 205 18.19 7.60 22.96
CA THR A 205 17.94 9.00 22.61
C THR A 205 16.75 9.09 21.65
N VAL A 206 15.83 10.03 21.90
CA VAL A 206 14.73 10.32 20.97
C VAL A 206 15.08 11.55 20.15
N VAL A 207 15.04 11.39 18.84
CA VAL A 207 15.30 12.46 17.87
C VAL A 207 14.07 12.68 17.01
N ILE A 208 13.89 13.93 16.57
CA ILE A 208 12.94 14.28 15.55
C ILE A 208 13.61 14.11 14.19
N VAL A 209 12.94 13.39 13.29
CA VAL A 209 13.43 13.09 11.96
C VAL A 209 12.40 13.41 10.89
N HIS A 210 12.88 13.81 9.72
CA HIS A 210 12.08 13.91 8.51
C HIS A 210 12.18 12.60 7.71
N MET A 211 11.05 12.02 7.32
CA MET A 211 11.03 10.75 6.58
C MET A 211 10.90 10.98 5.07
N SER A 212 11.86 10.49 4.30
CA SER A 212 11.86 10.61 2.82
C SER A 212 10.84 9.71 2.13
N GLY A 213 10.53 8.55 2.74
CA GLY A 213 9.80 7.44 2.11
C GLY A 213 10.72 6.41 1.44
N ASP A 214 11.95 6.81 1.09
CA ASP A 214 12.95 5.96 0.47
C ASP A 214 13.37 4.82 1.40
N THR A 215 13.90 3.77 0.79
CA THR A 215 14.39 2.59 1.50
C THR A 215 15.86 2.40 1.22
N VAL A 216 16.66 2.32 2.28
CA VAL A 216 18.10 2.14 2.23
C VAL A 216 18.45 0.77 2.76
N ARG A 217 19.47 0.15 2.16
CA ARG A 217 20.02 -1.12 2.65
C ARG A 217 21.17 -0.82 3.60
N TYR A 218 21.03 -1.20 4.86
CA TYR A 218 22.07 -1.05 5.88
C TYR A 218 22.25 -2.36 6.64
N ARG A 219 23.50 -2.82 6.78
CA ARG A 219 23.86 -4.11 7.43
C ARG A 219 23.00 -5.31 6.97
N GLY A 220 22.65 -5.34 5.69
CA GLY A 220 21.85 -6.42 5.10
C GLY A 220 20.33 -6.27 5.26
N SER A 221 19.86 -5.31 6.06
CA SER A 221 18.43 -5.02 6.28
C SER A 221 17.97 -3.81 5.46
N PHE A 222 16.70 -3.80 5.08
CA PHE A 222 16.05 -2.65 4.45
C PHE A 222 15.40 -1.78 5.52
N MET A 223 15.72 -0.49 5.54
CA MET A 223 15.22 0.48 6.51
C MET A 223 14.73 1.72 5.78
N LYS A 224 13.82 2.49 6.39
CA LYS A 224 13.41 3.76 5.83
C LYS A 224 14.50 4.82 6.00
N ALA A 225 14.74 5.60 4.96
CA ALA A 225 15.63 6.75 5.03
C ALA A 225 14.96 7.91 5.76
N ALA A 226 15.64 8.40 6.79
CA ALA A 226 15.25 9.54 7.58
C ALA A 226 16.39 10.56 7.65
N PHE A 227 16.05 11.82 7.83
CA PHE A 227 16.99 12.92 8.02
C PHE A 227 16.84 13.50 9.41
N PHE A 228 17.95 13.69 10.11
CA PHE A 228 17.96 14.32 11.42
C PHE A 228 17.41 15.75 11.33
N VAL A 229 16.49 16.11 12.22
CA VAL A 229 16.00 17.48 12.39
C VAL A 229 16.57 18.08 13.66
N ARG A 230 16.30 17.45 14.81
CA ARG A 230 16.72 17.92 16.14
C ARG A 230 16.56 16.82 17.19
N PHE A 231 17.02 17.03 18.41
CA PHE A 231 16.64 16.18 19.54
C PHE A 231 15.22 16.50 20.00
N GLU A 232 14.51 15.51 20.55
CA GLU A 232 13.20 15.76 21.17
C GLU A 232 13.34 16.78 22.32
N SER A 233 14.45 16.75 23.05
CA SER A 233 14.78 17.64 24.16
C SER A 233 15.13 19.08 23.79
N ASP A 234 15.26 19.42 22.50
CA ASP A 234 15.63 20.78 22.05
C ASP A 234 14.46 21.78 22.15
N THR A 235 13.35 21.41 22.78
CA THR A 235 12.16 22.25 22.96
C THR A 235 11.70 22.21 24.41
N ASP A 236 11.35 23.38 24.94
CA ASP A 236 10.74 23.52 26.27
C ASP A 236 9.22 23.24 26.27
N LEU A 237 8.63 23.06 25.08
CA LEU A 237 7.23 22.69 24.95
C LEU A 237 6.93 21.36 25.65
N ASP A 238 5.75 21.29 26.25
CA ASP A 238 5.21 20.01 26.73
C ASP A 238 5.27 18.93 25.62
N PRO A 239 5.76 17.71 25.91
CA PRO A 239 5.95 16.69 24.89
C PRO A 239 4.66 16.28 24.16
N ASP A 240 3.50 16.29 24.83
CA ASP A 240 2.22 15.98 24.18
C ASP A 240 1.79 17.13 23.26
N PHE A 241 2.00 18.37 23.69
CA PHE A 241 1.73 19.53 22.87
C PHE A 241 2.62 19.58 21.61
N ALA A 242 3.93 19.36 21.75
CA ALA A 242 4.86 19.29 20.62
C ALA A 242 4.45 18.18 19.61
N ARG A 243 3.99 17.03 20.11
CA ARG A 243 3.47 15.94 19.27
C ARG A 243 2.22 16.34 18.48
N ILE A 244 1.30 17.08 19.09
CA ILE A 244 0.11 17.60 18.40
C ILE A 244 0.54 18.54 17.27
N LEU A 245 1.44 19.48 17.54
CA LEU A 245 1.93 20.41 16.51
C LEU A 245 2.55 19.67 15.32
N MET A 246 3.44 18.70 15.57
CA MET A 246 4.06 17.87 14.53
C MET A 246 3.01 17.05 13.74
N LYS A 247 2.05 16.44 14.43
CA LYS A 247 1.03 15.60 13.81
C LYS A 247 0.10 16.38 12.87
N TYR A 248 -0.25 17.61 13.25
CA TYR A 248 -1.19 18.45 12.49
C TYR A 248 -0.50 19.52 11.63
N LYS A 249 0.84 19.49 11.53
CA LYS A 249 1.64 20.45 10.76
C LYS A 249 1.38 21.90 11.18
N LEU A 250 1.24 22.13 12.49
CA LEU A 250 0.94 23.45 13.06
C LEU A 250 2.24 24.14 13.49
N SER A 251 2.34 25.44 13.26
CA SER A 251 3.42 26.31 13.74
C SER A 251 2.90 27.25 14.83
N LEU A 252 3.72 27.50 15.85
CA LEU A 252 3.51 28.63 16.77
C LEU A 252 3.94 29.90 16.01
N GLY A 253 3.00 30.83 15.83
CA GLY A 253 3.25 32.13 15.20
C GLY A 253 4.00 33.09 16.10
#